data_AF-A0A0C9U5T6-F1
#
_entry.id   AF-A0A0C9U5T6-F1
#
_cell.length_a   1.000
_cell.length_b   1.000
_cell.length_c   1.000
_cell.angle_alpha   90.00
_cell.angle_beta   90.00
_cell.angle_gamma   90.00
#
_symmetry.space_group_name_H-M   'P 1'
#
loop_
_entity.id
_entity.type
_entity.pdbx_description
1 polymer ?
#
loop_
_entity_poly.entity_id
_entity_poly.type
_entity_poly.pdbx_seq_one_letter_code
_entity_poly.pdbx_strand_id
1 'polypeptide(L)'
;MNGDRSTALSNSNSHRRLQPQDVSVLPKIPEPKYRHAAPSTPWPWIDFNTTFSETQPFEPNESIDSITPPWKLYPKNFNWTSEQVKKSKMLSNTPLSTNCLIHKVDVDNGYFVNETLSVASDSEKVAFWDELQEPVSGVPERKRTRIFFINNLSSPVLQMLGTSFRIGPSFFSSLTNWIPSRHQEDLKTAEGDHITIVLPFVRVVKDGDKSAKSTNGASSASLGGMIPPDKKRHAADFRTLLYLRSTHHVLLKDLLAIHMVRTSTSNTIVSYHPPVERSKDSAERLQLLVLKTGDSPCWSEIFKKSNDPTFLVLVMFWYVLYGWDETFEVLGPHIDWLVSRLGFGFLFSLRNWHG
;
A
#
# COMPACT_ATOMS: atom_id res chain seq x y z
N MET A 1 -91.26 -35.21 -2.46
CA MET A 1 -91.06 -35.75 -3.83
C MET A 1 -89.87 -35.04 -4.44
N ASN A 2 -88.87 -35.83 -4.83
CA ASN A 2 -87.74 -35.54 -5.72
C ASN A 2 -86.86 -34.32 -5.37
N GLY A 3 -85.57 -34.43 -5.10
CA GLY A 3 -84.60 -35.48 -5.42
C GLY A 3 -83.34 -34.80 -5.98
N ASP A 4 -82.18 -35.23 -5.49
CA ASP A 4 -80.87 -35.33 -6.19
C ASP A 4 -80.28 -34.09 -6.92
N ARG A 5 -78.98 -33.76 -6.89
CA ARG A 5 -77.78 -34.61 -6.80
C ARG A 5 -76.52 -33.75 -6.59
N SER A 6 -75.61 -34.31 -5.80
CA SER A 6 -74.16 -34.16 -5.65
C SER A 6 -73.33 -33.36 -6.66
N THR A 7 -72.32 -32.62 -6.17
CA THR A 7 -70.86 -32.91 -6.24
C THR A 7 -70.08 -31.67 -5.77
N ALA A 8 -69.42 -31.71 -4.60
CA ALA A 8 -68.05 -32.19 -4.37
C ALA A 8 -66.95 -31.24 -4.89
N LEU A 9 -66.36 -30.53 -3.93
CA LEU A 9 -65.02 -29.94 -3.86
C LEU A 9 -64.08 -30.16 -5.06
N SER A 10 -63.65 -29.06 -5.67
CA SER A 10 -62.38 -28.98 -6.40
C SER A 10 -61.59 -27.78 -5.88
N ASN A 11 -60.68 -28.06 -4.95
CA ASN A 11 -59.59 -27.18 -4.55
C ASN A 11 -58.63 -27.04 -5.75
N SER A 12 -58.65 -25.88 -6.41
CA SER A 12 -57.53 -25.46 -7.25
C SER A 12 -56.89 -24.21 -6.63
N ASN A 13 -56.05 -24.45 -5.62
CA ASN A 13 -55.05 -23.48 -5.21
C ASN A 13 -54.09 -23.28 -6.39
N SER A 14 -54.36 -22.23 -7.17
CA SER A 14 -53.40 -21.68 -8.11
C SER A 14 -52.27 -21.06 -7.30
N HIS A 15 -51.26 -21.87 -6.99
CA HIS A 15 -49.94 -21.36 -6.62
C HIS A 15 -49.46 -20.50 -7.79
N ARG A 16 -49.66 -19.18 -7.67
CA ARG A 16 -49.02 -18.18 -8.50
C ARG A 16 -47.52 -18.29 -8.23
N ARG A 17 -46.86 -19.15 -9.00
CA ARG A 17 -45.41 -19.27 -9.08
C ARG A 17 -44.89 -17.86 -9.34
N LEU A 18 -44.27 -17.24 -8.34
CA LEU A 18 -43.56 -15.99 -8.51
C LEU A 18 -42.49 -16.25 -9.57
N GLN A 19 -42.70 -15.67 -10.76
CA GLN A 19 -41.68 -15.57 -11.79
C GLN A 19 -40.42 -14.97 -11.12
N PRO A 20 -39.21 -15.49 -11.40
CA PRO A 20 -37.99 -14.85 -10.95
C PRO A 20 -38.02 -13.43 -11.49
N GLN A 21 -38.18 -12.44 -10.62
CA GLN A 21 -38.05 -11.05 -11.02
C GLN A 21 -36.65 -10.89 -11.57
N ASP A 22 -36.60 -10.29 -12.76
CA ASP A 22 -35.40 -9.97 -13.49
C ASP A 22 -34.44 -9.18 -12.58
N VAL A 23 -33.40 -9.86 -12.09
CA VAL A 23 -32.41 -9.34 -11.13
C VAL A 23 -31.60 -8.18 -11.73
N SER A 24 -31.79 -7.88 -13.02
CA SER A 24 -31.15 -6.80 -13.76
C SER A 24 -31.56 -5.37 -13.34
N VAL A 25 -32.59 -5.21 -12.50
CA VAL A 25 -33.11 -3.89 -12.08
C VAL A 25 -32.70 -3.49 -10.65
N LEU A 26 -31.89 -4.32 -9.96
CA LEU A 26 -31.34 -3.89 -8.67
C LEU A 26 -30.35 -2.74 -8.87
N PRO A 27 -30.43 -1.65 -8.09
CA PRO A 27 -29.45 -0.58 -8.14
C PRO A 27 -28.06 -1.21 -7.95
N LYS A 28 -27.22 -1.10 -8.98
CA LYS A 28 -25.82 -1.55 -8.91
C LYS A 28 -25.15 -0.76 -7.80
N ILE A 29 -25.01 -1.39 -6.64
CA ILE A 29 -24.12 -0.92 -5.59
C ILE A 29 -22.74 -0.87 -6.25
N PRO A 30 -22.09 0.31 -6.32
CA PRO A 30 -20.76 0.40 -6.91
C PRO A 30 -19.85 -0.59 -6.19
N GLU A 31 -19.11 -1.40 -6.96
CA GLU A 31 -18.23 -2.41 -6.37
C GLU A 31 -17.29 -1.73 -5.38
N PRO A 32 -17.31 -2.14 -4.10
CA PRO A 32 -16.34 -1.64 -3.15
C PRO A 32 -14.94 -2.03 -3.64
N LYS A 33 -14.17 -1.02 -4.08
CA LYS A 33 -12.83 -1.15 -4.68
C LYS A 33 -11.84 -1.97 -3.84
N TYR A 34 -12.12 -2.14 -2.54
CA TYR A 34 -11.27 -2.83 -1.57
C TYR A 34 -11.83 -4.17 -1.08
N ARG A 35 -13.07 -4.56 -1.41
CA ARG A 35 -13.73 -5.73 -0.79
C ARG A 35 -13.02 -7.05 -1.09
N HIS A 36 -12.38 -7.17 -2.24
CA HIS A 36 -11.61 -8.35 -2.64
C HIS A 36 -10.10 -8.09 -2.71
N ALA A 37 -9.65 -6.90 -2.30
CA ALA A 37 -8.24 -6.56 -2.19
C ALA A 37 -7.77 -6.56 -0.72
N ALA A 38 -8.73 -6.46 0.22
CA ALA A 38 -8.49 -6.59 1.66
C ALA A 38 -7.62 -7.82 1.93
N PRO A 39 -6.66 -7.72 2.86
CA PRO A 39 -5.70 -8.79 3.12
C PRO A 39 -6.47 -10.08 3.31
N SER A 40 -6.34 -11.01 2.36
CA SER A 40 -6.98 -12.32 2.35
C SER A 40 -6.31 -13.19 3.41
N THR A 41 -6.35 -12.75 4.65
CA THR A 41 -6.04 -13.56 5.82
C THR A 41 -7.02 -14.74 5.87
N PRO A 42 -6.60 -15.89 6.40
CA PRO A 42 -7.55 -16.95 6.73
C PRO A 42 -8.56 -16.37 7.74
N TRP A 43 -9.81 -16.19 7.30
CA TRP A 43 -10.91 -15.56 8.05
C TRP A 43 -10.67 -14.07 8.44
N PRO A 44 -11.70 -13.19 8.45
CA PRO A 44 -13.09 -13.40 8.05
C PRO A 44 -13.36 -13.20 6.54
N TRP A 45 -12.33 -13.08 5.71
CA TRP A 45 -12.45 -12.73 4.28
C TRP A 45 -12.50 -13.93 3.33
N ILE A 46 -12.94 -15.09 3.83
CA ILE A 46 -13.24 -16.26 3.01
C ILE A 46 -14.60 -16.03 2.36
N ASP A 47 -14.70 -16.27 1.05
CA ASP A 47 -15.99 -16.12 0.36
C ASP A 47 -16.99 -17.12 0.94
N PHE A 48 -18.25 -16.72 1.10
CA PHE A 48 -19.31 -17.59 1.63
C PHE A 48 -19.50 -18.89 0.84
N ASN A 49 -19.01 -18.92 -0.40
CA ASN A 49 -19.08 -20.08 -1.30
C ASN A 49 -17.83 -20.98 -1.23
N THR A 50 -16.82 -20.62 -0.42
CA THR A 50 -15.63 -21.45 -0.24
C THR A 50 -15.97 -22.57 0.74
N THR A 51 -15.97 -23.80 0.25
CA THR A 51 -16.13 -25.00 1.07
C THR A 51 -14.94 -25.15 2.02
N PHE A 52 -15.19 -25.23 3.33
CA PHE A 52 -14.18 -25.39 4.39
C PHE A 52 -13.26 -26.62 4.23
N SER A 53 -13.56 -27.51 3.28
CA SER A 53 -12.78 -28.70 2.97
C SER A 53 -11.52 -28.44 2.11
N GLU A 54 -11.35 -27.22 1.56
CA GLU A 54 -10.20 -26.87 0.71
C GLU A 54 -8.98 -26.34 1.49
N THR A 55 -9.15 -26.00 2.78
CA THR A 55 -8.02 -25.68 3.66
C THR A 55 -7.44 -26.97 4.24
N GLN A 56 -6.73 -27.74 3.42
CA GLN A 56 -5.81 -28.73 3.98
C GLN A 56 -4.63 -27.99 4.62
N PRO A 57 -4.29 -28.29 5.89
CA PRO A 57 -3.04 -27.84 6.48
C PRO A 57 -1.87 -28.28 5.59
N PHE A 58 -0.84 -27.45 5.48
CA PHE A 58 0.38 -27.84 4.79
C PHE A 58 0.99 -29.07 5.50
N GLU A 59 0.92 -30.22 4.85
CA GLU A 59 1.75 -31.38 5.16
C GLU A 59 3.14 -31.12 4.58
N PRO A 60 4.20 -31.02 5.41
CA PRO A 60 5.56 -30.79 4.94
C PRO A 60 6.13 -32.09 4.36
N ASN A 61 5.58 -32.57 3.25
CA ASN A 61 5.98 -33.84 2.62
C ASN A 61 6.21 -33.77 1.12
N GLU A 62 6.24 -32.57 0.52
CA GLU A 62 6.94 -32.44 -0.77
C GLU A 62 8.43 -32.41 -0.47
N SER A 63 9.15 -33.44 -0.91
CA SER A 63 10.61 -33.53 -0.85
C SER A 63 11.23 -32.28 -1.46
N ILE A 64 11.61 -31.33 -0.62
CA ILE A 64 12.29 -30.11 -1.04
C ILE A 64 13.65 -30.54 -1.55
N ASP A 65 13.89 -30.44 -2.86
CA ASP A 65 15.24 -30.49 -3.40
C ASP A 65 16.06 -29.41 -2.68
N SER A 66 17.15 -29.81 -2.02
CA SER A 66 18.02 -28.92 -1.22
C SER A 66 18.66 -27.76 -2.02
N ILE A 67 18.40 -27.72 -3.33
CA ILE A 67 18.90 -26.76 -4.31
C ILE A 67 18.03 -25.48 -4.35
N THR A 68 16.75 -25.54 -3.94
CA THR A 68 15.85 -24.38 -4.06
C THR A 68 15.99 -23.44 -2.85
N PRO A 69 16.31 -22.15 -3.05
CA PRO A 69 16.38 -21.20 -1.94
C PRO A 69 15.05 -21.10 -1.18
N PRO A 70 15.06 -21.08 0.16
CA PRO A 70 13.85 -21.18 0.98
C PRO A 70 12.87 -20.03 0.74
N TRP A 71 13.36 -18.86 0.35
CA TRP A 71 12.49 -17.71 0.04
C TRP A 71 11.59 -17.94 -1.17
N LYS A 72 11.95 -18.81 -2.13
CA LYS A 72 11.09 -19.13 -3.29
C LYS A 72 9.80 -19.86 -2.90
N LEU A 73 9.76 -20.44 -1.70
CA LEU A 73 8.57 -21.09 -1.15
C LEU A 73 7.55 -20.09 -0.58
N TYR A 74 7.93 -18.81 -0.44
CA TYR A 74 7.00 -17.77 0.00
C TYR A 74 5.91 -17.51 -1.04
N PRO A 75 4.63 -17.42 -0.66
CA PRO A 75 4.06 -17.40 0.70
C PRO A 75 3.51 -18.76 1.19
N LYS A 76 3.78 -19.87 0.48
CA LYS A 76 3.20 -21.18 0.81
C LYS A 76 3.57 -21.64 2.23
N ASN A 77 4.77 -21.27 2.68
CA ASN A 77 5.24 -21.48 4.06
C ASN A 77 4.42 -20.75 5.15
N PHE A 78 3.48 -19.87 4.78
CA PHE A 78 2.52 -19.22 5.69
C PHE A 78 1.12 -19.85 5.65
N ASN A 79 0.97 -21.05 5.09
CA ASN A 79 -0.33 -21.73 4.89
C ASN A 79 -1.29 -20.98 3.96
N TRP A 80 -0.75 -20.22 2.99
CA TRP A 80 -1.57 -19.55 1.97
C TRP A 80 -1.80 -20.47 0.77
N THR A 81 -3.08 -20.68 0.41
CA THR A 81 -3.46 -21.44 -0.78
C THR A 81 -3.19 -20.64 -2.07
N SER A 82 -3.01 -21.33 -3.20
CA SER A 82 -2.81 -20.67 -4.50
C SER A 82 -3.92 -19.67 -4.84
N GLU A 83 -5.16 -19.97 -4.46
CA GLU A 83 -6.30 -19.06 -4.68
C GLU A 83 -6.24 -17.83 -3.77
N GLN A 84 -5.81 -17.97 -2.50
CA GLN A 84 -5.57 -16.81 -1.63
C GLN A 84 -4.47 -15.90 -2.19
N VAL A 85 -3.36 -16.48 -2.67
CA VAL A 85 -2.27 -15.73 -3.31
C VAL A 85 -2.74 -15.00 -4.58
N LYS A 86 -3.54 -15.66 -5.40
CA LYS A 86 -4.10 -15.08 -6.62
C LYS A 86 -5.05 -13.92 -6.30
N LYS A 87 -5.92 -14.08 -5.29
CA LYS A 87 -6.88 -13.04 -4.87
C LYS A 87 -6.20 -11.83 -4.23
N SER A 88 -5.13 -12.05 -3.47
CA SER A 88 -4.39 -10.96 -2.81
C SER A 88 -3.69 -10.03 -3.80
N LYS A 89 -3.41 -10.50 -5.02
CA LYS A 89 -2.68 -9.79 -6.07
C LYS A 89 -1.28 -9.32 -5.65
N MET A 90 -0.73 -9.79 -4.53
CA MET A 90 0.54 -9.27 -4.02
C MET A 90 1.72 -9.58 -4.94
N LEU A 91 1.72 -10.76 -5.57
CA LEU A 91 2.76 -11.16 -6.52
C LEU A 91 2.47 -10.65 -7.94
N SER A 92 1.20 -10.53 -8.34
CA SER A 92 0.85 -10.06 -9.69
C SER A 92 0.92 -8.54 -9.83
N ASN A 93 0.79 -7.79 -8.73
CA ASN A 93 1.00 -6.33 -8.70
C ASN A 93 2.46 -5.93 -8.46
N THR A 94 3.36 -6.89 -8.22
CA THR A 94 4.81 -6.64 -8.14
C THR A 94 5.49 -7.13 -9.43
N PRO A 95 6.42 -6.36 -10.01
CA PRO A 95 7.15 -6.81 -11.18
C PRO A 95 8.07 -8.00 -10.86
N LEU A 96 8.13 -8.97 -11.78
CA LEU A 96 9.05 -10.11 -11.69
C LEU A 96 10.52 -9.71 -11.88
N SER A 97 10.78 -8.74 -12.75
CA SER A 97 12.13 -8.33 -13.17
C SER A 97 12.19 -6.81 -13.34
N THR A 98 12.34 -6.12 -12.22
CA THR A 98 12.69 -4.69 -12.18
C THR A 98 13.89 -4.50 -11.26
N ASN A 99 14.72 -3.50 -11.59
CA ASN A 99 15.77 -3.06 -10.69
C ASN A 99 15.10 -2.54 -9.39
N CYS A 100 15.32 -3.27 -8.30
CA CYS A 100 14.86 -2.92 -6.96
C CYS A 100 16.00 -2.19 -6.25
N LEU A 101 15.78 -0.94 -5.88
CA LEU A 101 16.77 -0.13 -5.15
C LEU A 101 16.43 -0.17 -3.67
N ILE A 102 17.41 -0.52 -2.85
CA ILE A 102 17.24 -0.71 -1.42
C ILE A 102 18.20 0.25 -0.71
N HIS A 103 17.63 1.25 -0.07
CA HIS A 103 18.38 2.19 0.73
C HIS A 103 18.41 1.69 2.17
N LYS A 104 19.58 1.29 2.65
CA LYS A 104 19.79 0.74 3.99
C LYS A 104 20.25 1.85 4.93
N VAL A 105 19.75 1.81 6.17
CA VAL A 105 20.24 2.65 7.27
C VAL A 105 20.38 1.77 8.50
N ASP A 106 21.57 1.75 9.06
CA ASP A 106 21.85 1.12 10.32
C ASP A 106 22.00 2.21 11.40
N VAL A 107 21.32 2.02 12.53
CA VAL A 107 21.32 2.92 13.68
C VAL A 107 21.87 2.21 14.90
N ASP A 108 22.93 2.78 15.48
CA ASP A 108 23.59 2.28 16.70
C ASP A 108 23.96 3.45 17.61
N ASN A 109 23.37 3.52 18.82
CA ASN A 109 23.64 4.56 19.82
C ASN A 109 23.56 6.01 19.28
N GLY A 110 22.58 6.27 18.41
CA GLY A 110 22.40 7.57 17.77
C GLY A 110 23.35 7.87 16.61
N TYR A 111 24.23 6.92 16.23
CA TYR A 111 25.00 7.00 14.99
C TYR A 111 24.24 6.31 13.86
N PHE A 112 24.16 7.01 12.72
CA PHE A 112 23.43 6.56 11.54
C PHE A 112 24.42 6.31 10.41
N VAL A 113 24.39 5.10 9.85
CA VAL A 113 25.23 4.70 8.71
C VAL A 113 24.33 4.28 7.57
N ASN A 114 24.53 4.84 6.39
CA ASN A 114 23.72 4.54 5.22
C ASN A 114 24.49 3.80 4.13
N GLU A 115 23.75 3.00 3.38
CA GLU A 115 24.22 2.25 2.23
C GLU A 115 23.09 2.19 1.19
N THR A 116 23.42 2.04 -0.10
CA THR A 116 22.41 1.80 -1.14
C THR A 116 22.80 0.55 -1.92
N LEU A 117 21.86 -0.38 -2.02
CA LEU A 117 22.01 -1.65 -2.70
C LEU A 117 21.10 -1.66 -3.93
N SER A 118 21.58 -2.24 -5.03
CA SER A 118 20.82 -2.45 -6.26
C SER A 118 20.60 -3.95 -6.43
N VAL A 119 19.35 -4.37 -6.63
CA VAL A 119 18.97 -5.77 -6.81
C VAL A 119 18.27 -5.93 -8.16
N ALA A 120 19.05 -6.25 -9.19
CA ALA A 120 18.56 -6.44 -10.55
C ALA A 120 18.92 -7.82 -11.12
N SER A 121 20.15 -8.26 -10.90
CA SER A 121 20.72 -9.53 -11.36
C SER A 121 20.54 -10.66 -10.35
N ASP A 122 20.75 -11.90 -10.79
CA ASP A 122 20.69 -13.06 -9.89
C ASP A 122 21.84 -13.10 -8.88
N SER A 123 23.03 -12.60 -9.23
CA SER A 123 24.13 -12.45 -8.27
C SER A 123 23.82 -11.43 -7.18
N GLU A 124 23.20 -10.28 -7.53
CA GLU A 124 22.78 -9.28 -6.54
C GLU A 124 21.64 -9.80 -5.66
N LYS A 125 20.75 -10.63 -6.20
CA LYS A 125 19.71 -11.33 -5.42
C LYS A 125 20.30 -12.26 -4.37
N VAL A 126 21.37 -12.98 -4.72
CA VAL A 126 22.11 -13.84 -3.77
C VAL A 126 22.78 -12.97 -2.70
N ALA A 127 23.52 -11.94 -3.11
CA ALA A 127 24.19 -11.04 -2.17
C ALA A 127 23.20 -10.36 -1.21
N PHE A 128 22.04 -9.91 -1.71
CA PHE A 128 21.00 -9.34 -0.88
C PHE A 128 20.37 -10.37 0.06
N TRP A 129 20.18 -11.61 -0.38
CA TRP A 129 19.70 -12.68 0.49
C TRP A 129 20.67 -12.95 1.65
N ASP A 130 21.98 -12.98 1.37
CA ASP A 130 23.02 -13.18 2.37
C ASP A 130 23.06 -11.99 3.36
N GLU A 131 22.95 -10.76 2.87
CA GLU A 131 22.81 -9.55 3.69
C GLU A 131 21.62 -9.59 4.66
N LEU A 132 20.50 -10.21 4.25
CA LEU A 132 19.34 -10.39 5.13
C LEU A 132 19.58 -11.43 6.23
N GLN A 133 20.50 -12.38 6.02
CA GLN A 133 20.88 -13.38 7.01
C GLN A 133 21.94 -12.86 7.99
N GLU A 134 22.61 -11.75 7.66
CA GLU A 134 23.60 -11.19 8.56
C GLU A 134 22.96 -10.77 9.90
N PRO A 135 23.49 -11.27 11.03
CA PRO A 135 23.00 -10.84 12.32
C PRO A 135 23.26 -9.34 12.48
N VAL A 136 22.19 -8.59 12.82
CA VAL A 136 22.26 -7.15 13.09
C VAL A 136 23.22 -6.84 14.26
N SER A 137 23.53 -7.84 15.09
CA SER A 137 24.42 -7.75 16.26
C SER A 137 25.69 -8.60 16.09
N GLY A 138 26.83 -7.94 15.84
CA GLY A 138 28.16 -8.51 16.08
C GLY A 138 28.62 -8.41 17.55
N VAL A 139 27.84 -7.73 18.40
CA VAL A 139 28.12 -7.48 19.82
C VAL A 139 26.89 -7.85 20.66
N PRO A 140 26.99 -8.78 21.64
CA PRO A 140 25.85 -9.34 22.38
C PRO A 140 24.97 -8.35 23.17
N GLU A 141 25.46 -7.15 23.46
CA GLU A 141 24.80 -6.21 24.39
C GLU A 141 24.12 -5.01 23.70
N ARG A 142 24.27 -4.85 22.37
CA ARG A 142 23.77 -3.66 21.67
C ARG A 142 22.70 -4.00 20.64
N LYS A 143 21.48 -3.54 20.90
CA LYS A 143 20.36 -3.63 19.95
C LYS A 143 20.54 -2.58 18.86
N ARG A 144 21.19 -2.97 17.76
CA ARG A 144 21.25 -2.15 16.54
C ARG A 144 19.91 -2.23 15.82
N THR A 145 19.47 -1.09 15.26
CA THR A 145 18.27 -1.05 14.42
C THR A 145 18.67 -0.93 12.97
N ARG A 146 18.21 -1.85 12.12
CA ARG A 146 18.41 -1.81 10.67
C ARG A 146 17.14 -1.38 9.97
N ILE A 147 17.25 -0.51 8.98
CA ILE A 147 16.12 0.01 8.22
C ILE A 147 16.39 -0.24 6.74
N PHE A 148 15.42 -0.79 6.02
CA PHE A 148 15.44 -0.94 4.57
C PHE A 148 14.32 -0.10 3.95
N PHE A 149 14.67 0.93 3.18
CA PHE A 149 13.72 1.67 2.35
C PHE A 149 13.79 1.13 0.93
N ILE A 150 12.73 0.46 0.51
CA ILE A 150 12.67 -0.29 -0.73
C ILE A 150 11.92 0.53 -1.78
N ASN A 151 12.58 0.76 -2.89
CA ASN A 151 12.03 1.39 -4.07
C ASN A 151 11.89 0.35 -5.19
N ASN A 152 10.77 0.36 -5.91
CA ASN A 152 10.47 -0.58 -7.00
C ASN A 152 10.53 -2.07 -6.57
N LEU A 153 9.84 -2.42 -5.49
CA LEU A 153 9.78 -3.80 -4.96
C LEU A 153 9.48 -4.82 -6.06
N SER A 154 10.42 -5.73 -6.26
CA SER A 154 10.26 -6.89 -7.13
C SER A 154 9.72 -8.09 -6.36
N SER A 155 9.07 -9.03 -7.06
CA SER A 155 8.53 -10.24 -6.42
C SER A 155 9.60 -11.06 -5.69
N PRO A 156 10.84 -11.26 -6.21
CA PRO A 156 11.89 -11.94 -5.48
C PRO A 156 12.28 -11.25 -4.16
N VAL A 157 12.44 -9.92 -4.18
CA VAL A 157 12.78 -9.15 -2.97
C VAL A 157 11.66 -9.22 -1.93
N LEU A 158 10.40 -9.15 -2.38
CA LEU A 158 9.22 -9.36 -1.51
C LEU A 158 9.29 -10.73 -0.82
N GLN A 159 9.56 -11.80 -1.58
CA GLN A 159 9.66 -13.16 -1.03
C GLN A 159 10.83 -13.32 -0.06
N MET A 160 11.99 -12.72 -0.37
CA MET A 160 13.16 -12.72 0.51
C MET A 160 12.86 -12.05 1.85
N LEU A 161 12.27 -10.86 1.83
CA LEU A 161 11.88 -10.13 3.04
C LEU A 161 10.80 -10.88 3.82
N GLY A 162 9.79 -11.40 3.11
CA GLY A 162 8.71 -12.20 3.68
C GLY A 162 9.20 -13.42 4.43
N THR A 163 10.18 -14.14 3.87
CA THR A 163 10.77 -15.30 4.52
C THR A 163 11.75 -14.91 5.62
N SER A 164 12.66 -13.97 5.38
CA SER A 164 13.73 -13.63 6.33
C SER A 164 13.20 -13.01 7.62
N PHE A 165 12.19 -12.14 7.50
CA PHE A 165 11.59 -11.44 8.64
C PHE A 165 10.21 -11.96 9.00
N ARG A 166 9.86 -13.17 8.55
CA ARG A 166 8.56 -13.81 8.78
C ARG A 166 7.34 -12.90 8.50
N ILE A 167 7.42 -12.02 7.50
CA ILE A 167 6.38 -11.03 7.22
C ILE A 167 5.16 -11.71 6.60
N GLY A 168 4.01 -11.56 7.27
CA GLY A 168 2.74 -12.13 6.81
C GLY A 168 2.32 -11.62 5.41
N PRO A 169 1.77 -12.48 4.53
CA PRO A 169 1.37 -12.05 3.18
C PRO A 169 0.27 -10.99 3.15
N SER A 170 -0.49 -10.86 4.24
CA SER A 170 -1.47 -9.79 4.46
C SER A 170 -0.83 -8.39 4.36
N PHE A 171 0.38 -8.20 4.88
CA PHE A 171 1.10 -6.94 4.75
C PHE A 171 1.35 -6.59 3.28
N PHE A 172 1.94 -7.52 2.52
CA PHE A 172 2.23 -7.27 1.09
C PHE A 172 0.97 -7.14 0.24
N SER A 173 -0.13 -7.82 0.61
CA SER A 173 -1.43 -7.60 0.01
C SER A 173 -1.93 -6.18 0.25
N SER A 174 -1.91 -5.70 1.50
CA SER A 174 -2.30 -4.34 1.84
C SER A 174 -1.43 -3.31 1.13
N LEU A 175 -0.14 -3.56 1.09
CA LEU A 175 0.88 -2.74 0.45
C LEU A 175 0.61 -2.52 -1.05
N THR A 176 0.57 -3.62 -1.80
CA THR A 176 0.49 -3.61 -3.27
C THR A 176 -0.87 -3.11 -3.75
N ASN A 177 -1.91 -3.24 -2.92
CA ASN A 177 -3.25 -2.75 -3.22
C ASN A 177 -3.59 -1.39 -2.58
N TRP A 178 -2.64 -0.76 -1.87
CA TRP A 178 -2.81 0.54 -1.19
C TRP A 178 -3.98 0.57 -0.20
N ILE A 179 -4.11 -0.50 0.58
CA ILE A 179 -5.19 -0.68 1.56
C ILE A 179 -4.68 -0.24 2.91
N PRO A 180 -5.32 0.77 3.52
CA PRO A 180 -4.99 1.15 4.88
C PRO A 180 -5.06 -0.06 5.81
N SER A 181 -3.99 -0.32 6.55
CA SER A 181 -3.97 -1.39 7.54
C SER A 181 -3.08 -1.01 8.71
N ARG A 182 -3.48 -1.47 9.89
CA ARG A 182 -2.64 -1.46 11.08
C ARG A 182 -2.76 -2.82 11.74
N HIS A 183 -1.64 -3.38 12.16
CA HIS A 183 -1.61 -4.62 12.90
C HIS A 183 -0.40 -4.60 13.83
N GLN A 184 -0.59 -5.08 15.05
CA GLN A 184 0.49 -5.36 15.98
C GLN A 184 0.24 -6.77 16.50
N GLU A 185 1.25 -7.62 16.43
CA GLU A 185 1.21 -8.94 17.05
C GLU A 185 1.26 -8.82 18.57
N ASP A 186 0.69 -9.79 19.28
CA ASP A 186 0.75 -9.81 20.73
C ASP A 186 2.21 -9.87 21.19
N LEU A 187 2.57 -8.94 22.08
CA LEU A 187 3.91 -8.87 22.66
C LEU A 187 4.19 -10.13 23.46
N LYS A 188 5.01 -11.00 22.90
CA LYS A 188 5.51 -12.18 23.61
C LYS A 188 6.84 -11.84 24.25
N THR A 189 6.88 -11.92 25.58
CA THR A 189 8.10 -11.76 26.37
C THR A 189 9.18 -12.72 25.82
N ALA A 190 10.36 -12.17 25.48
CA ALA A 190 11.51 -12.83 24.87
C ALA A 190 11.50 -13.10 23.34
N GLU A 191 10.33 -13.21 22.69
CA GLU A 191 10.24 -13.38 21.22
C GLU A 191 10.19 -12.04 20.47
N GLY A 192 9.59 -11.02 21.10
CA GLY A 192 9.34 -9.72 20.48
C GLY A 192 7.99 -9.67 19.76
N ASP A 193 7.83 -8.77 18.81
CA ASP A 193 6.58 -8.59 18.04
C ASP A 193 6.81 -7.93 16.68
N HIS A 194 5.74 -7.96 15.89
CA HIS A 194 5.67 -7.31 14.58
C HIS A 194 4.65 -6.19 14.60
N ILE A 195 5.03 -5.03 14.07
CA ILE A 195 4.12 -3.89 13.85
C ILE A 195 4.05 -3.62 12.35
N THR A 196 2.83 -3.59 11.81
CA THR A 196 2.54 -3.30 10.42
C THR A 196 1.69 -2.05 10.32
N ILE A 197 2.07 -1.15 9.42
CA ILE A 197 1.36 0.10 9.14
C ILE A 197 1.38 0.31 7.63
N VAL A 198 0.21 0.38 7.02
CA VAL A 198 0.01 0.83 5.64
C VAL A 198 -0.92 2.03 5.70
N LEU A 199 -0.39 3.20 5.36
CA LEU A 199 -1.08 4.48 5.50
C LEU A 199 -0.98 5.27 4.19
N PRO A 200 -2.03 5.23 3.35
CA PRO A 200 -2.12 6.14 2.23
C PRO A 200 -2.35 7.56 2.70
N PHE A 201 -1.71 8.53 2.06
CA PHE A 201 -1.84 9.95 2.37
C PHE A 201 -1.78 10.79 1.08
N VAL A 202 -1.98 12.10 1.21
CA VAL A 202 -1.87 13.04 0.09
C VAL A 202 -0.62 13.89 0.28
N ARG A 203 0.08 14.15 -0.82
CA ARG A 203 1.22 15.08 -0.86
C ARG A 203 1.09 16.05 -2.02
N VAL A 204 1.80 17.17 -1.89
CA VAL A 204 1.88 18.19 -2.92
C VAL A 204 3.07 17.95 -3.83
N VAL A 205 2.89 18.16 -5.13
CA VAL A 205 3.98 18.28 -6.12
C VAL A 205 3.76 19.54 -6.94
N LYS A 206 4.81 20.34 -7.13
CA LYS A 206 4.75 21.54 -7.94
C LYS A 206 4.60 21.18 -9.42
N ASP A 207 3.75 21.92 -10.13
CA ASP A 207 3.62 21.80 -11.58
C ASP A 207 4.92 22.31 -12.23
N GLY A 208 5.76 21.38 -12.70
CA GLY A 208 7.05 21.71 -13.33
C GLY A 208 8.30 21.16 -12.64
N ASP A 209 8.18 20.47 -11.48
CA ASP A 209 9.29 19.73 -10.88
C ASP A 209 9.65 18.51 -11.75
N LYS A 210 10.35 18.77 -12.85
CA LYS A 210 11.16 17.80 -13.58
C LYS A 210 12.49 17.69 -12.83
N SER A 211 12.59 16.79 -11.86
CA SER A 211 13.91 16.33 -11.41
C SER A 211 14.63 15.73 -12.63
N ALA A 212 15.76 16.33 -12.98
CA ALA A 212 16.42 16.22 -14.27
C ALA A 212 17.35 15.02 -14.38
N LYS A 213 17.28 14.29 -15.50
CA LYS A 213 18.41 13.93 -16.40
C LYS A 213 17.89 13.01 -17.51
N SER A 214 17.55 13.60 -18.65
CA SER A 214 17.55 12.89 -19.93
C SER A 214 18.56 13.59 -20.83
N THR A 215 19.80 13.13 -20.76
CA THR A 215 20.78 13.31 -21.82
C THR A 215 20.30 12.46 -22.99
N ASN A 216 19.71 13.11 -24.00
CA ASN A 216 20.10 13.00 -25.41
C ASN A 216 19.08 13.70 -26.32
N GLY A 217 19.56 14.72 -27.03
CA GLY A 217 19.31 14.92 -28.46
C GLY A 217 17.89 15.28 -28.94
N ALA A 218 17.72 16.57 -29.24
CA ALA A 218 16.91 17.12 -30.34
C ALA A 218 15.37 16.88 -30.33
N SER A 219 14.62 17.92 -29.93
CA SER A 219 13.98 18.83 -30.90
C SER A 219 12.96 19.74 -30.20
N SER A 220 13.09 21.03 -30.48
CA SER A 220 12.08 22.05 -30.24
C SER A 220 10.83 21.77 -31.08
N ALA A 221 9.67 21.58 -30.44
CA ALA A 221 8.36 21.80 -31.08
C ALA A 221 7.25 22.04 -30.04
N SER A 222 6.79 23.30 -30.02
CA SER A 222 5.41 23.78 -29.80
C SER A 222 4.61 23.38 -28.55
N LEU A 223 4.33 24.42 -27.74
CA LEU A 223 3.04 24.59 -27.05
C LEU A 223 1.87 24.36 -28.03
N GLY A 224 0.91 23.52 -27.65
CA GLY A 224 -0.39 23.45 -28.32
C GLY A 224 -1.10 22.11 -28.11
N GLY A 225 -2.13 22.10 -27.26
CA GLY A 225 -3.03 20.93 -27.15
C GLY A 225 -3.70 20.76 -25.79
N MET A 226 -4.50 21.74 -25.35
CA MET A 226 -5.49 21.50 -24.30
C MET A 226 -6.57 20.56 -24.85
N ILE A 227 -6.56 19.30 -24.43
CA ILE A 227 -7.73 18.43 -24.56
C ILE A 227 -8.67 18.77 -23.38
N PRO A 228 -9.92 19.19 -23.62
CA PRO A 228 -10.89 19.39 -22.55
C PRO A 228 -11.25 18.04 -21.92
N PRO A 229 -11.51 17.95 -20.60
CA PRO A 229 -11.98 16.71 -20.01
C PRO A 229 -13.36 16.35 -20.59
N ASP A 230 -13.42 15.17 -21.20
CA ASP A 230 -14.62 14.56 -21.76
C ASP A 230 -15.70 14.40 -20.66
N LYS A 231 -16.91 14.90 -20.93
CA LYS A 231 -18.03 15.06 -19.98
C LYS A 231 -18.74 13.75 -19.61
N LYS A 232 -18.08 12.59 -19.69
CA LYS A 232 -18.72 11.29 -19.43
C LYS A 232 -17.87 10.33 -18.61
N ARG A 233 -17.36 10.77 -17.44
CA ARG A 233 -16.95 9.86 -16.35
C ARG A 233 -17.16 10.50 -14.98
N HIS A 234 -18.38 10.44 -14.44
CA HIS A 234 -18.65 10.71 -13.02
C HIS A 234 -18.36 9.50 -12.12
N ALA A 235 -17.27 8.80 -12.39
CA ALA A 235 -16.62 7.97 -11.38
C ALA A 235 -15.29 8.66 -11.11
N ALA A 236 -15.21 9.43 -10.01
CA ALA A 236 -13.95 9.98 -9.56
C ALA A 236 -12.97 8.82 -9.41
N ASP A 237 -12.00 8.76 -10.33
CA ASP A 237 -10.91 7.82 -10.18
C ASP A 237 -10.03 8.36 -9.07
N PHE A 238 -10.21 7.89 -7.83
CA PHE A 238 -9.44 8.37 -6.66
C PHE A 238 -7.92 8.09 -6.74
N ARG A 239 -7.42 7.54 -7.86
CA ARG A 239 -6.00 7.49 -8.22
C ARG A 239 -5.56 8.67 -9.10
N THR A 240 -6.49 9.51 -9.54
CA THR A 240 -6.18 10.67 -10.38
C THR A 240 -5.61 11.81 -9.55
N LEU A 241 -4.54 12.38 -10.12
CA LEU A 241 -3.88 13.58 -9.68
C LEU A 241 -4.91 14.72 -9.63
N LEU A 242 -5.00 15.45 -8.51
CA LEU A 242 -5.89 16.61 -8.43
C LEU A 242 -5.07 17.87 -8.72
N TYR A 243 -5.28 18.45 -9.90
CA TYR A 243 -4.62 19.69 -10.31
C TYR A 243 -5.30 20.93 -9.74
N LEU A 244 -4.59 21.68 -8.91
CA LEU A 244 -5.03 22.92 -8.30
C LEU A 244 -4.64 24.10 -9.21
N ARG A 245 -5.56 24.49 -10.08
CA ARG A 245 -5.32 25.52 -11.11
C ARG A 245 -4.90 26.89 -10.57
N SER A 246 -5.33 27.25 -9.37
CA SER A 246 -5.05 28.58 -8.79
C SER A 246 -3.66 28.68 -8.18
N THR A 247 -3.10 27.56 -7.72
CA THR A 247 -1.79 27.52 -7.07
C THR A 247 -0.73 26.85 -7.93
N HIS A 248 -1.09 26.28 -9.09
CA HIS A 248 -0.19 25.49 -9.95
C HIS A 248 0.46 24.31 -9.22
N HIS A 249 -0.32 23.66 -8.35
CA HIS A 249 0.10 22.45 -7.64
C HIS A 249 -0.72 21.24 -8.08
N VAL A 250 -0.13 20.06 -7.90
CA VAL A 250 -0.78 18.77 -8.11
C VAL A 250 -0.81 18.05 -6.77
N LEU A 251 -2.01 17.68 -6.32
CA LEU A 251 -2.17 16.77 -5.18
C LEU A 251 -2.11 15.32 -5.68
N LEU A 252 -1.25 14.54 -5.04
CA LEU A 252 -0.97 13.15 -5.37
C LEU A 252 -1.23 12.27 -4.17
N LYS A 253 -1.81 11.09 -4.42
CA LYS A 253 -1.84 10.03 -3.42
C LYS A 253 -0.44 9.41 -3.30
N ASP A 254 0.05 9.27 -2.08
CA ASP A 254 1.30 8.58 -1.74
C ASP A 254 1.02 7.55 -0.62
N LEU A 255 2.02 6.73 -0.29
CA LEU A 255 1.88 5.61 0.65
C LEU A 255 3.06 5.56 1.61
N LEU A 256 2.78 5.61 2.90
CA LEU A 256 3.72 5.16 3.92
C LEU A 256 3.39 3.70 4.26
N ALA A 257 4.31 2.80 3.95
CA ALA A 257 4.20 1.42 4.34
C ALA A 257 5.42 0.99 5.15
N ILE A 258 5.17 0.47 6.34
CA ILE A 258 6.19 0.10 7.31
C ILE A 258 5.82 -1.27 7.88
N HIS A 259 6.79 -2.16 7.94
CA HIS A 259 6.76 -3.36 8.75
C HIS A 259 7.98 -3.35 9.68
N MET A 260 7.74 -3.33 10.98
CA MET A 260 8.77 -3.35 12.00
C MET A 260 8.77 -4.71 12.69
N VAL A 261 9.96 -5.30 12.81
CA VAL A 261 10.22 -6.53 13.54
C VAL A 261 11.11 -6.18 14.72
N ARG A 262 10.61 -6.44 15.92
CA ARG A 262 11.36 -6.21 17.17
C ARG A 262 11.65 -7.56 17.78
N THR A 263 12.89 -7.77 18.19
CA THR A 263 13.28 -8.98 18.92
C THR A 263 14.04 -8.61 20.20
N SER A 264 14.40 -9.62 20.98
CA SER A 264 15.24 -9.43 22.15
C SER A 264 16.65 -8.92 21.79
N THR A 265 17.14 -9.14 20.57
CA THR A 265 18.53 -8.84 20.17
C THR A 265 18.67 -7.83 19.03
N SER A 266 17.64 -7.66 18.20
CA SER A 266 17.68 -6.82 17.01
C SER A 266 16.35 -6.13 16.73
N ASN A 267 16.42 -5.04 15.98
CA ASN A 267 15.26 -4.39 15.42
C ASN A 267 15.45 -4.19 13.92
N THR A 268 14.43 -4.53 13.14
CA THR A 268 14.43 -4.31 11.69
C THR A 268 13.18 -3.54 11.29
N ILE A 269 13.33 -2.51 10.48
CA ILE A 269 12.23 -1.78 9.87
C ILE A 269 12.33 -1.95 8.35
N VAL A 270 11.26 -2.41 7.72
CA VAL A 270 11.13 -2.49 6.28
C VAL A 270 10.10 -1.46 5.85
N SER A 271 10.53 -0.47 5.07
CA SER A 271 9.64 0.50 4.45
C SER A 271 9.61 0.32 2.94
N TYR A 272 8.41 0.41 2.36
CA TYR A 272 8.23 0.28 0.92
C TYR A 272 7.64 1.54 0.32
N HIS A 273 8.16 1.86 -0.86
CA HIS A 273 7.80 3.02 -1.64
C HIS A 273 7.38 2.58 -3.04
N PRO A 274 6.10 2.78 -3.40
CA PRO A 274 5.61 2.39 -4.71
C PRO A 274 6.22 3.27 -5.81
N PRO A 275 6.41 2.71 -7.03
CA PRO A 275 6.77 3.50 -8.20
C PRO A 275 5.62 4.44 -8.55
N VAL A 276 5.65 5.67 -8.03
CA VAL A 276 4.78 6.73 -8.52
C VAL A 276 5.56 7.45 -9.61
N GLU A 277 4.96 7.61 -10.79
CA GLU A 277 5.59 8.11 -12.02
C GLU A 277 6.29 9.49 -11.84
N ARG A 278 5.88 10.26 -10.82
CA ARG A 278 6.45 11.56 -10.42
C ARG A 278 7.19 11.54 -9.07
N SER A 279 7.51 10.37 -8.54
CA SER A 279 8.14 10.19 -7.22
C SER A 279 9.11 9.01 -7.20
N LYS A 280 10.06 8.98 -8.14
CA LYS A 280 11.07 7.93 -8.17
C LYS A 280 11.97 7.92 -6.92
N ASP A 281 11.95 8.98 -6.13
CA ASP A 281 12.89 9.19 -5.04
C ASP A 281 12.22 9.19 -3.65
N SER A 282 11.00 8.65 -3.50
CA SER A 282 10.30 8.68 -2.19
C SER A 282 11.01 7.84 -1.11
N ALA A 283 11.62 6.71 -1.48
CA ALA A 283 12.44 5.90 -0.57
C ALA A 283 13.70 6.66 -0.13
N GLU A 284 14.44 7.22 -1.08
CA GLU A 284 15.62 8.04 -0.82
C GLU A 284 15.26 9.27 0.02
N ARG A 285 14.16 9.95 -0.28
CA ARG A 285 13.67 11.09 0.51
C ARG A 285 13.40 10.69 1.96
N LEU A 286 12.71 9.58 2.20
CA LEU A 286 12.43 9.12 3.56
C LEU A 286 13.72 8.67 4.27
N GLN A 287 14.64 8.01 3.57
CA GLN A 287 15.97 7.69 4.07
C GLN A 287 16.70 8.96 4.53
N LEU A 288 16.78 9.98 3.68
CA LEU A 288 17.44 11.25 3.98
C LEU A 288 16.80 11.97 5.17
N LEU A 289 15.48 11.91 5.31
CA LEU A 289 14.79 12.44 6.49
C LEU A 289 15.20 11.72 7.77
N VAL A 290 15.28 10.39 7.73
CA VAL A 290 15.74 9.58 8.87
C VAL A 290 17.21 9.84 9.20
N LEU A 291 18.08 10.01 8.20
CA LEU A 291 19.48 10.37 8.45
C LEU A 291 19.60 11.73 9.14
N LYS A 292 18.83 12.73 8.68
CA LYS A 292 18.81 14.08 9.26
C LYS A 292 18.30 14.13 10.70
N THR A 293 17.54 13.13 11.17
CA THR A 293 17.15 13.10 12.59
C THR A 293 18.30 12.68 13.50
N GLY A 294 19.29 11.96 12.99
CA GLY A 294 20.56 11.72 13.69
C GLY A 294 21.35 13.00 13.97
N ASP A 295 21.26 13.98 13.08
CA ASP A 295 21.91 15.30 13.26
C ASP A 295 21.06 16.28 14.09
N SER A 296 19.80 15.96 14.37
CA SER A 296 18.91 16.82 15.12
C SER A 296 19.24 16.79 16.62
N PRO A 297 19.46 17.93 17.30
CA PRO A 297 19.76 17.94 18.74
C PRO A 297 18.68 17.29 19.61
N CYS A 298 17.41 17.40 19.23
CA CYS A 298 16.30 16.81 19.97
C CYS A 298 16.24 15.28 19.81
N TRP A 299 16.36 14.78 18.58
CA TRP A 299 16.24 13.36 18.28
C TRP A 299 17.51 12.57 18.58
N SER A 300 18.67 13.14 18.32
CA SER A 300 19.97 12.48 18.55
C SER A 300 20.13 12.06 20.02
N GLU A 301 19.69 12.89 20.97
CA GLU A 301 19.70 12.56 22.40
C GLU A 301 18.74 11.42 22.75
N ILE A 302 17.58 11.32 22.08
CA ILE A 302 16.65 10.20 22.25
C ILE A 302 17.31 8.91 21.76
N PHE A 303 17.91 8.92 20.57
CA PHE A 303 18.55 7.73 19.98
C PHE A 303 19.85 7.30 20.67
N LYS A 304 20.52 8.21 21.39
CA LYS A 304 21.64 7.85 22.28
C LYS A 304 21.17 7.17 23.57
N LYS A 305 19.95 7.47 24.04
CA LYS A 305 19.42 6.99 25.33
C LYS A 305 18.45 5.82 25.19
N SER A 306 17.89 5.61 24.00
CA SER A 306 16.87 4.60 23.73
C SER A 306 17.21 3.80 22.48
N ASN A 307 17.12 2.48 22.62
CA ASN A 307 17.21 1.54 21.50
C ASN A 307 15.83 1.12 20.99
N ASP A 308 14.76 1.82 21.39
CA ASP A 308 13.40 1.51 20.93
C ASP A 308 13.20 1.99 19.48
N PRO A 309 13.00 1.08 18.52
CA PRO A 309 12.82 1.45 17.11
C PRO A 309 11.51 2.20 16.85
N THR A 310 10.59 2.25 17.82
CA THR A 310 9.34 3.00 17.72
C THR A 310 9.58 4.49 17.50
N PHE A 311 10.67 5.06 18.02
CA PHE A 311 11.05 6.45 17.76
C PHE A 311 11.42 6.70 16.30
N LEU A 312 12.03 5.72 15.61
CA LEU A 312 12.31 5.80 14.18
C LEU A 312 11.00 5.75 13.37
N VAL A 313 10.05 4.90 13.76
CA VAL A 313 8.71 4.87 13.16
C VAL A 313 8.00 6.21 13.36
N LEU A 314 8.13 6.84 14.54
CA LEU A 314 7.59 8.18 14.81
C LEU A 314 8.20 9.25 13.89
N VAL A 315 9.52 9.20 13.66
CA VAL A 315 10.19 10.05 12.67
C VAL A 315 9.60 9.85 11.26
N MET A 316 9.34 8.61 10.85
CA MET A 316 8.73 8.34 9.55
C MET A 316 7.29 8.86 9.46
N PHE A 317 6.54 8.91 10.57
CA PHE A 317 5.21 9.51 10.58
C PHE A 317 5.21 11.03 10.32
N TRP A 318 6.29 11.73 10.69
CA TRP A 318 6.42 13.15 10.35
C TRP A 318 6.39 13.38 8.83
N TYR A 319 6.87 12.44 8.02
CA TYR A 319 6.76 12.53 6.56
C TYR A 319 5.30 12.61 6.10
N VAL A 320 4.41 11.83 6.72
CA VAL A 320 2.97 11.84 6.41
C VAL A 320 2.30 13.10 6.92
N LEU A 321 2.64 13.56 8.13
CA LEU A 321 2.10 14.78 8.70
C LEU A 321 2.45 16.01 7.86
N TYR A 322 3.72 16.14 7.44
CA TYR A 322 4.14 17.22 6.55
C TYR A 322 3.45 17.14 5.17
N GLY A 323 3.24 15.94 4.62
CA GLY A 323 2.49 15.78 3.38
C GLY A 323 1.06 16.34 3.48
N TRP A 324 0.38 16.12 4.61
CA TRP A 324 -0.94 16.70 4.87
C TRP A 324 -0.90 18.20 5.13
N ASP A 325 0.07 18.67 5.91
CA ASP A 325 0.26 20.09 6.21
C ASP A 325 0.43 20.93 4.91
N GLU A 326 1.39 20.54 4.06
CA GLU A 326 1.60 21.14 2.74
C GLU A 326 0.32 21.06 1.88
N THR A 327 -0.41 19.94 1.96
CA THR A 327 -1.67 19.77 1.22
C THR A 327 -2.72 20.79 1.65
N PHE A 328 -2.89 21.01 2.95
CA PHE A 328 -3.85 21.99 3.45
C PHE A 328 -3.44 23.42 3.12
N GLU A 329 -2.14 23.72 3.17
CA GLU A 329 -1.57 25.01 2.80
C GLU A 329 -1.91 25.39 1.35
N VAL A 330 -1.84 24.45 0.40
CA VAL A 330 -2.17 24.74 -1.01
C VAL A 330 -3.65 24.59 -1.34
N LEU A 331 -4.38 23.73 -0.62
CA LEU A 331 -5.78 23.45 -0.88
C LEU A 331 -6.70 24.56 -0.37
N GLY A 332 -6.40 25.16 0.79
CA GLY A 332 -7.18 26.26 1.36
C GLY A 332 -7.36 27.43 0.38
N PRO A 333 -6.27 28.06 -0.11
CA PRO A 333 -6.34 29.13 -1.11
C PRO A 333 -7.03 28.70 -2.42
N HIS A 334 -6.93 27.42 -2.79
CA HIS A 334 -7.63 26.90 -3.97
C HIS A 334 -9.15 26.86 -3.78
N ILE A 335 -9.61 26.46 -2.60
CA ILE A 335 -11.03 26.47 -2.23
C ILE A 335 -11.54 27.91 -2.22
N ASP A 336 -10.83 28.85 -1.60
CA ASP A 336 -11.23 30.27 -1.57
C ASP A 336 -11.34 30.87 -2.99
N TRP A 337 -10.41 30.50 -3.86
CA TRP A 337 -10.46 30.89 -5.27
C TRP A 337 -11.67 30.31 -6.01
N LEU A 338 -12.00 29.03 -5.78
CA LEU A 338 -13.20 28.39 -6.35
C LEU A 338 -14.48 29.07 -5.85
N VAL A 339 -14.57 29.33 -4.55
CA VAL A 339 -15.71 30.00 -3.91
C VAL A 339 -15.89 31.40 -4.46
N SER A 340 -14.82 32.17 -4.58
CA SER A 340 -14.86 33.51 -5.17
C SER A 340 -15.42 33.47 -6.60
N ARG A 341 -14.97 32.50 -7.41
CA ARG A 341 -15.38 32.36 -8.80
C ARG A 341 -16.85 31.93 -8.94
N LEU A 342 -17.37 31.12 -8.02
CA LEU A 342 -18.78 30.73 -7.95
C LEU A 342 -19.67 31.87 -7.41
N GLY A 343 -19.20 32.60 -6.40
CA GLY A 343 -19.89 33.76 -5.82
C GLY A 343 -20.08 34.90 -6.82
N PHE A 344 -19.06 35.19 -7.63
CA PHE A 344 -19.19 36.14 -8.76
C PHE A 344 -20.14 35.64 -9.86
N GLY A 345 -20.19 34.32 -10.11
CA GLY A 345 -21.12 33.71 -11.07
C GLY A 345 -22.59 33.81 -10.66
N PHE A 346 -22.90 33.66 -9.37
CA PHE A 346 -24.26 33.80 -8.84
C PHE A 346 -24.76 35.24 -8.93
N LEU A 347 -23.89 36.22 -8.64
CA LEU A 347 -24.20 37.66 -8.78
C LEU A 347 -24.40 38.07 -10.24
N PHE A 348 -23.63 37.53 -11.19
CA PHE A 348 -23.85 37.80 -12.62
C PHE A 348 -25.11 37.13 -13.17
N SER A 349 -25.45 35.93 -12.70
CA SER A 349 -26.67 35.22 -13.13
C SER A 349 -27.95 35.90 -12.61
N LEU A 350 -27.94 36.48 -11.41
CA LEU A 350 -29.07 37.27 -10.91
C LEU A 350 -29.22 38.62 -11.62
N ARG A 351 -28.12 39.23 -12.06
CA ARG A 351 -28.14 40.51 -12.78
C ARG A 351 -28.65 40.38 -14.23
N ASN A 352 -28.45 39.22 -14.86
CA ASN A 352 -28.96 38.91 -16.21
C ASN A 352 -30.39 38.34 -16.21
N TRP A 353 -31.00 38.09 -15.04
CA TRP A 353 -32.39 37.64 -14.94
C TRP A 353 -33.38 38.80 -14.73
N HIS A 354 -32.88 40.02 -14.54
CA HIS A 354 -33.66 41.26 -14.46
C HIS A 354 -33.37 42.22 -15.63
N GLY A 355 -32.88 41.70 -16.76
CA GLY A 355 -32.65 42.47 -18.00
C GLY A 355 -33.69 42.16 -19.06
#